data_AF-M0MY18-F1
#
_entry.id   AF-M0MY18-F1
#
_cell.length_a   1.000
_cell.length_b   1.000
_cell.length_c   1.000
_cell.angle_alpha   90.00
_cell.angle_beta   90.00
_cell.angle_gamma   90.00
#
_symmetry.space_group_name_H-M   'P 1'
#
loop_
_entity.id
_entity.type
_entity.pdbx_description
1 polymer ?
#
loop_
_entity_poly.entity_id
_entity_poly.type
_entity_poly.pdbx_seq_one_letter_code
_entity_poly.pdbx_strand_id
1 'polypeptide(L)'
;MADLDPNEHTIDELRDELDDIDDRETLEALREAETDGEDRTGAKEAIDERLDTVTDDGNGDDEESDGDESAGSSQDGDTVGIVEIRDHVRQNASDLIGRPLDGIVEIERNDDGWRALTEIIERRSVPDTQDILGRYALELDDAGHITGYRRLERYRRGDTKLDEEVPAGGR
;
A
#
# COMPACT_ATOMS: atom_id res chain seq x y z
N MET A 1 35.77 7.62 7.37
CA MET A 1 34.49 8.17 7.82
C MET A 1 34.27 9.40 6.96
N ALA A 2 33.50 9.22 5.90
CA ALA A 2 33.04 10.33 5.09
C ALA A 2 32.09 11.15 5.99
N ASP A 3 32.41 12.43 6.17
CA ASP A 3 31.53 13.40 6.82
C ASP A 3 30.61 13.91 5.70
N LEU A 4 29.73 13.04 5.22
CA LEU A 4 28.75 13.36 4.19
C LEU A 4 27.50 13.86 4.92
N ASP A 5 27.01 15.04 4.58
CA ASP A 5 25.74 15.54 5.12
C ASP A 5 24.69 15.48 4.01
N PRO A 6 23.63 14.66 4.15
CA PRO A 6 22.69 14.45 3.05
C PRO A 6 21.95 15.75 2.71
N ASN A 7 21.75 16.64 3.68
CA ASN A 7 21.06 17.92 3.49
C ASN A 7 21.89 18.96 2.71
N GLU A 8 23.21 18.77 2.60
CA GLU A 8 24.08 19.67 1.82
C GLU A 8 24.18 19.27 0.33
N HIS A 9 23.63 18.11 -0.04
CA HIS A 9 23.70 17.54 -1.39
C HIS A 9 22.31 17.40 -2.03
N THR A 10 22.26 17.45 -3.36
CA THR A 10 21.03 17.08 -4.09
C THR A 10 20.86 15.56 -4.12
N ILE A 11 19.65 15.07 -4.36
CA ILE A 11 19.35 13.62 -4.36
C ILE A 11 20.25 12.86 -5.34
N ASP A 12 20.52 13.44 -6.52
CA ASP A 12 21.38 12.82 -7.53
C ASP A 12 22.87 12.79 -7.11
N GLU A 13 23.35 13.83 -6.43
CA GLU A 13 24.73 13.88 -5.88
C GLU A 13 24.90 12.94 -4.69
N LEU A 14 23.90 12.89 -3.80
CA LEU A 14 23.86 11.99 -2.67
C LEU A 14 23.93 10.53 -3.12
N ARG A 15 23.23 10.15 -4.18
CA ARG A 15 23.29 8.79 -4.75
C ARG A 15 24.68 8.40 -5.25
N ASP A 16 25.38 9.32 -5.90
CA ASP A 16 26.74 9.07 -6.41
C ASP A 16 27.71 8.84 -5.24
N GLU A 17 27.60 9.64 -4.18
CA GLU A 17 28.46 9.49 -2.99
C GLU A 17 28.11 8.28 -2.12
N LEU A 18 26.84 7.86 -2.09
CA LEU A 18 26.41 6.65 -1.38
C LEU A 18 26.97 5.37 -2.01
N ASP A 19 27.21 5.34 -3.32
CA ASP A 19 27.77 4.16 -4.02
C ASP A 19 29.16 3.80 -3.48
N ASP A 20 29.98 4.81 -3.14
CA ASP A 20 31.32 4.62 -2.55
C ASP A 20 31.31 4.26 -1.05
N ILE A 21 30.15 4.23 -0.38
CA ILE A 21 30.01 3.96 1.06
C ILE A 21 29.46 2.55 1.31
N ASP A 22 30.32 1.65 1.79
CA ASP A 22 29.93 0.28 2.21
C ASP A 22 29.75 0.14 3.74
N ASP A 23 30.02 1.18 4.53
CA ASP A 23 29.94 1.12 5.99
C ASP A 23 28.49 1.31 6.46
N ARG A 24 27.84 0.23 6.90
CA ARG A 24 26.45 0.25 7.41
C ARG A 24 26.19 1.33 8.46
N GLU A 25 27.05 1.43 9.47
CA GLU A 25 26.91 2.41 10.56
C GLU A 25 26.92 3.86 10.03
N THR A 26 27.63 4.11 8.93
CA THR A 26 27.67 5.42 8.27
C THR A 26 26.35 5.70 7.53
N LEU A 27 25.83 4.72 6.80
CA LEU A 27 24.55 4.84 6.08
C LEU A 27 23.36 5.03 7.05
N GLU A 28 23.36 4.32 8.18
CA GLU A 28 22.35 4.49 9.24
C GLU A 28 22.38 5.92 9.83
N ALA A 29 23.57 6.46 10.07
CA ALA A 29 23.72 7.84 10.54
C ALA A 29 23.24 8.87 9.51
N LEU A 30 23.47 8.64 8.21
CA LEU A 30 22.96 9.49 7.13
C LEU A 30 21.43 9.47 7.07
N ARG A 31 20.82 8.28 7.22
CA ARG A 31 19.36 8.12 7.24
C ARG A 31 18.73 8.88 8.41
N GLU A 32 19.35 8.84 9.57
CA GLU A 32 18.93 9.61 10.74
C GLU A 32 19.08 11.12 10.51
N ALA A 33 20.22 11.57 9.96
CA ALA A 33 20.48 12.97 9.66
C ALA A 33 19.51 13.57 8.61
N GLU A 34 19.09 12.78 7.61
CA GLU A 34 18.07 13.21 6.65
C GLU A 34 16.68 13.25 7.30
N THR A 35 16.39 12.33 8.23
CA THR A 35 15.10 12.30 8.94
C THR A 35 14.96 13.44 9.96
N ASP A 36 16.04 13.83 10.63
CA ASP A 36 16.04 14.98 11.55
C ASP A 36 16.17 16.32 10.80
N GLY A 37 16.67 16.29 9.56
CA GLY A 37 16.91 17.43 8.68
C GLY A 37 15.73 17.79 7.76
N GLU A 38 15.95 17.69 6.45
CA GLU A 38 14.98 18.09 5.43
C GLU A 38 13.88 17.04 5.15
N ASP A 39 14.02 15.82 5.68
CA ASP A 39 13.06 14.71 5.56
C ASP A 39 12.65 14.39 4.11
N ARG A 40 13.60 14.52 3.16
CA ARG A 40 13.27 14.36 1.75
C ARG A 40 13.12 12.88 1.44
N THR A 41 11.91 12.49 1.03
CA THR A 41 11.58 11.09 0.70
C THR A 41 12.60 10.48 -0.29
N GLY A 42 12.95 11.19 -1.35
CA GLY A 42 13.89 10.66 -2.35
C GLY A 42 15.34 10.51 -1.87
N ALA A 43 15.76 11.26 -0.84
CA ALA A 43 17.07 11.10 -0.22
C ALA A 43 17.07 9.89 0.73
N LYS A 44 15.99 9.70 1.51
CA LYS A 44 15.81 8.51 2.35
C LYS A 44 15.80 7.23 1.52
N GLU A 45 15.05 7.21 0.43
CA GLU A 45 14.98 6.05 -0.48
C GLU A 45 16.36 5.70 -1.05
N ALA A 46 17.18 6.70 -1.40
CA ALA A 46 18.54 6.46 -1.88
C ALA A 46 19.46 5.83 -0.82
N ILE A 47 19.33 6.26 0.44
CA ILE A 47 20.12 5.70 1.55
C ILE A 47 19.65 4.29 1.91
N ASP A 48 18.34 4.04 1.88
CA ASP A 48 17.71 2.75 2.17
C ASP A 48 18.11 1.68 1.13
N GLU A 49 18.10 2.04 -0.17
CA GLU A 49 18.57 1.17 -1.26
C GLU A 49 20.03 0.75 -1.07
N ARG A 50 20.88 1.67 -0.58
CA ARG A 50 22.29 1.35 -0.32
C ARG A 50 22.45 0.46 0.91
N LEU A 51 21.67 0.70 1.98
CA LEU A 51 21.66 -0.12 3.20
C LEU A 51 21.26 -1.57 2.94
N ASP A 52 20.28 -1.77 2.05
CA ASP A 52 19.85 -3.09 1.58
C ASP A 52 21.03 -3.82 0.90
N THR A 53 21.68 -3.13 -0.05
CA THR A 53 22.85 -3.69 -0.78
C THR A 53 24.01 -4.06 0.15
N VAL A 54 24.27 -3.26 1.19
CA VAL A 54 25.36 -3.53 2.16
C VAL A 54 24.99 -4.65 3.14
N THR A 55 23.71 -4.86 3.39
CA THR A 55 23.22 -5.89 4.32
C THR A 55 23.25 -7.30 3.68
N ASP A 56 23.33 -7.40 2.35
CA ASP A 56 23.31 -8.65 1.57
C ASP A 56 24.53 -9.59 1.74
N ASP A 57 25.64 -9.19 2.36
CA ASP A 57 26.80 -10.09 2.57
C ASP A 57 26.56 -11.18 3.65
N GLY A 58 25.34 -11.33 4.15
CA GLY A 58 25.02 -12.29 5.19
C GLY A 58 23.58 -12.79 5.20
N ASN A 59 23.23 -13.60 4.20
CA ASN A 59 22.08 -14.51 4.12
C ASN A 59 20.95 -14.03 3.19
N GLY A 60 20.91 -14.62 1.99
CA GLY A 60 19.82 -14.44 1.05
C GLY A 60 18.47 -14.96 1.54
N ASP A 61 17.45 -14.52 0.80
CA ASP A 61 16.00 -14.66 0.94
C ASP A 61 15.32 -13.62 1.83
N ASP A 62 14.65 -12.71 1.10
CA ASP A 62 13.27 -12.25 1.27
C ASP A 62 13.09 -10.76 1.60
N GLU A 63 12.20 -10.15 0.83
CA GLU A 63 12.00 -8.71 0.64
C GLU A 63 11.45 -8.04 1.90
N GLU A 64 12.21 -7.14 2.53
CA GLU A 64 11.72 -6.36 3.68
C GLU A 64 11.55 -4.89 3.30
N SER A 65 10.39 -4.60 2.69
CA SER A 65 9.84 -3.24 2.63
C SER A 65 9.22 -2.89 3.99
N ASP A 66 10.04 -2.51 4.96
CA ASP A 66 9.62 -2.05 6.28
C ASP A 66 8.97 -0.65 6.23
N GLY A 67 7.64 -0.65 6.14
CA GLY A 67 6.79 0.48 6.51
C GLY A 67 6.16 0.28 7.89
N ASP A 68 6.88 0.64 8.95
CA ASP A 68 6.33 0.72 10.32
C ASP A 68 5.39 1.94 10.45
N GLU A 69 4.09 1.70 10.69
CA GLU A 69 3.47 1.94 12.00
C GLU A 69 1.92 1.87 11.92
N SER A 70 1.31 0.96 12.69
CA SER A 70 0.33 1.28 13.76
C SER A 70 -0.55 0.08 14.15
N ALA A 71 -0.27 -0.44 15.35
CA ALA A 71 -1.21 -1.01 16.33
C ALA A 71 -2.34 -1.95 15.85
N GLY A 72 -2.14 -3.26 16.06
CA GLY A 72 -3.23 -4.24 16.08
C GLY A 72 -2.78 -5.64 16.42
N SER A 73 -2.79 -5.99 17.71
CA SER A 73 -2.41 -7.29 18.27
C SER A 73 -3.22 -8.46 17.69
N SER A 74 -2.54 -9.50 17.22
CA SER A 74 -2.65 -10.91 17.70
C SER A 74 -1.83 -11.81 16.77
N GLN A 75 -0.94 -12.62 17.35
CA GLN A 75 -0.26 -13.71 16.63
C GLN A 75 -1.27 -14.65 15.95
N ASP A 76 -1.27 -14.68 14.63
CA ASP A 76 -1.48 -15.86 13.79
C ASP A 76 -0.62 -15.66 12.54
N GLY A 77 0.36 -16.54 12.34
CA GLY A 77 1.42 -16.39 11.35
C GLY A 77 0.95 -16.43 9.90
N ASP A 78 1.80 -15.89 9.02
CA ASP A 78 1.83 -16.15 7.58
C ASP A 78 0.69 -15.57 6.72
N THR A 79 -0.21 -14.74 7.28
CA THR A 79 -1.32 -14.14 6.49
C THR A 79 -1.11 -12.64 6.30
N VAL A 80 -1.31 -12.18 5.07
CA VAL A 80 -1.22 -10.76 4.69
C VAL A 80 -2.16 -9.89 5.52
N GLY A 81 -1.66 -8.75 5.99
CA GLY A 81 -2.44 -7.81 6.79
C GLY A 81 -3.51 -7.06 5.99
N ILE A 82 -4.58 -6.61 6.64
CA ILE A 82 -5.70 -5.90 5.99
C ILE A 82 -5.27 -4.63 5.22
N VAL A 83 -4.19 -3.97 5.68
CA VAL A 83 -3.61 -2.80 5.00
C VAL A 83 -3.02 -3.22 3.66
N GLU A 84 -2.20 -4.26 3.63
CA GLU A 84 -1.60 -4.78 2.41
C GLU A 84 -2.65 -5.31 1.43
N ILE A 85 -3.70 -6.00 1.92
CA ILE A 85 -4.85 -6.38 1.08
C ILE A 85 -5.50 -5.16 0.43
N ARG A 86 -5.72 -4.08 1.19
CA ARG A 86 -6.29 -2.83 0.66
C ARG A 86 -5.43 -2.27 -0.46
N ASP A 87 -4.12 -2.26 -0.26
CA ASP A 87 -3.18 -1.69 -1.22
C ASP A 87 -3.02 -2.58 -2.45
N HIS A 88 -3.06 -3.91 -2.33
CA HIS A 88 -3.18 -4.84 -3.47
C HIS A 88 -4.45 -4.59 -4.29
N VAL A 89 -5.60 -4.41 -3.63
CA VAL A 89 -6.86 -4.09 -4.30
C VAL A 89 -6.77 -2.75 -5.04
N ARG A 90 -6.21 -1.70 -4.43
CA ARG A 90 -6.05 -0.38 -5.06
C ARG A 90 -5.20 -0.45 -6.33
N GLN A 91 -4.11 -1.21 -6.28
CA GLN A 91 -3.17 -1.36 -7.38
C GLN A 91 -3.76 -2.17 -8.54
N ASN A 92 -4.48 -3.25 -8.25
CA ASN A 92 -4.86 -4.23 -9.27
C ASN A 92 -6.30 -4.11 -9.78
N ALA A 93 -7.25 -3.60 -8.98
CA ALA A 93 -8.68 -3.64 -9.35
C ALA A 93 -9.01 -2.86 -10.62
N SER A 94 -8.38 -1.69 -10.82
CA SER A 94 -8.65 -0.86 -12.01
C SER A 94 -8.21 -1.53 -13.30
N ASP A 95 -7.04 -2.18 -13.27
CA ASP A 95 -6.47 -2.87 -14.42
C ASP A 95 -7.29 -4.13 -14.75
N LEU A 96 -7.58 -4.95 -13.73
CA LEU A 96 -8.37 -6.17 -13.86
C LEU A 96 -9.76 -5.91 -14.48
N ILE A 97 -10.44 -4.84 -14.04
CA ILE A 97 -11.80 -4.51 -14.49
C ILE A 97 -11.78 -3.64 -15.76
N GLY A 98 -10.63 -3.05 -16.09
CA GLY A 98 -10.45 -2.14 -17.23
C GLY A 98 -11.20 -0.81 -17.07
N ARG A 99 -11.44 -0.39 -15.84
CA ARG A 99 -12.18 0.84 -15.50
C ARG A 99 -11.64 1.46 -14.22
N PRO A 100 -11.71 2.79 -14.07
CA PRO A 100 -11.13 3.45 -12.90
C PRO A 100 -11.89 3.06 -11.63
N LEU A 101 -11.11 2.63 -10.64
CA LEU A 101 -11.54 2.48 -9.25
C LEU A 101 -11.93 3.85 -8.70
N ASP A 102 -13.11 3.91 -8.08
CA ASP A 102 -13.56 5.05 -7.31
C ASP A 102 -13.12 4.96 -5.86
N GLY A 103 -13.30 3.77 -5.26
CA GLY A 103 -12.96 3.54 -3.86
C GLY A 103 -13.14 2.09 -3.42
N ILE A 104 -12.70 1.82 -2.19
CA ILE A 104 -12.91 0.55 -1.49
C ILE A 104 -13.88 0.83 -0.34
N VAL A 105 -14.96 0.06 -0.30
CA VAL A 105 -16.08 0.21 0.64
C VAL A 105 -15.89 -0.68 1.87
N GLU A 106 -15.41 -1.90 1.66
CA GLU A 106 -15.33 -2.94 2.69
C GLU A 106 -14.17 -3.87 2.36
N ILE A 107 -13.45 -4.31 3.40
CA ILE A 107 -12.50 -5.42 3.35
C ILE A 107 -12.78 -6.29 4.56
N GLU A 108 -12.97 -7.59 4.32
CA GLU A 108 -13.21 -8.58 5.37
C GLU A 108 -12.36 -9.83 5.13
N ARG A 109 -11.98 -10.49 6.22
CA ARG A 109 -11.35 -11.80 6.18
C ARG A 109 -12.41 -12.89 6.31
N ASN A 110 -12.32 -13.91 5.45
CA ASN A 110 -13.20 -15.07 5.41
C ASN A 110 -12.39 -16.36 5.59
N ASP A 111 -13.06 -17.51 5.69
CA ASP A 111 -12.41 -18.82 5.81
C ASP A 111 -11.55 -19.20 4.59
N ASP A 112 -11.85 -18.65 3.40
CA ASP A 112 -11.17 -18.93 2.13
C ASP A 112 -10.19 -17.81 1.69
N GLY A 113 -9.87 -16.86 2.58
CA GLY A 113 -8.97 -15.74 2.31
C GLY A 113 -9.62 -14.38 2.60
N TRP A 114 -9.58 -13.47 1.62
CA TRP A 114 -10.09 -12.11 1.77
C TRP A 114 -11.17 -11.76 0.76
N ARG A 115 -12.07 -10.86 1.15
CA ARG A 115 -13.07 -10.29 0.26
C ARG A 115 -13.05 -8.78 0.37
N ALA A 116 -13.04 -8.11 -0.78
CA ALA A 116 -13.09 -6.64 -0.85
C ALA A 116 -14.29 -6.18 -1.69
N LEU A 117 -15.04 -5.20 -1.18
CA LEU A 117 -16.04 -4.48 -1.95
C LEU A 117 -15.45 -3.19 -2.50
N THR A 118 -15.51 -3.04 -3.82
CA THR A 118 -14.95 -1.88 -4.52
C THR A 118 -16.00 -1.17 -5.36
N GLU A 119 -15.91 0.15 -5.43
CA GLU A 119 -16.71 0.99 -6.34
C GLU A 119 -15.90 1.29 -7.59
N ILE A 120 -16.47 1.04 -8.76
CA ILE A 120 -15.84 1.26 -10.07
C ILE A 120 -16.70 2.23 -10.88
N ILE A 121 -16.09 3.24 -11.50
CA ILE A 121 -16.81 4.17 -12.37
C ILE A 121 -17.06 3.48 -13.72
N GLU A 122 -18.25 2.91 -13.88
CA GLU A 122 -18.64 2.24 -15.12
C GLU A 122 -18.97 3.22 -16.25
N ARG A 123 -19.50 4.41 -15.90
CA ARG A 123 -19.75 5.48 -16.88
C ARG A 123 -19.69 6.85 -16.22
N ARG A 124 -18.89 7.75 -16.82
CA ARG A 124 -18.84 9.17 -16.42
C ARG A 124 -20.08 9.92 -16.90
N SER A 125 -20.57 10.84 -16.08
CA SER A 125 -21.65 11.79 -16.41
C SER A 125 -21.21 13.22 -16.12
N VAL A 126 -21.95 14.21 -16.65
CA VAL A 126 -21.76 15.62 -16.30
C VAL A 126 -23.08 16.13 -15.71
N PRO A 127 -23.11 16.58 -14.44
CA PRO A 127 -21.99 16.69 -13.50
C PRO A 127 -21.49 15.31 -13.00
N ASP A 128 -20.24 15.25 -12.50
CA ASP A 128 -19.56 14.04 -11.98
C ASP A 128 -20.32 13.36 -10.82
N THR A 129 -21.12 14.13 -10.07
CA THR A 129 -22.06 13.62 -9.06
C THR A 129 -23.15 12.69 -9.62
N GLN A 130 -23.26 12.59 -10.95
CA GLN A 130 -24.19 11.68 -11.65
C GLN A 130 -23.49 10.52 -12.35
N ASP A 131 -22.22 10.25 -12.03
CA ASP A 131 -21.52 9.07 -12.50
C ASP A 131 -22.29 7.79 -12.17
N ILE A 132 -22.18 6.80 -13.05
CA ILE A 132 -22.67 5.45 -12.79
C ILE A 132 -21.53 4.65 -12.17
N LEU A 133 -21.75 4.22 -10.93
CA LEU A 133 -20.86 3.35 -10.17
C LEU A 133 -21.36 1.91 -10.27
N GLY A 134 -20.42 0.98 -10.33
CA GLY A 134 -20.66 -0.44 -10.11
C GLY A 134 -19.98 -0.88 -8.83
N ARG A 135 -20.69 -1.63 -7.98
CA ARG A 135 -20.09 -2.29 -6.82
C ARG A 135 -19.64 -3.68 -7.21
N TYR A 136 -18.37 -3.97 -6.98
CA TYR A 136 -17.74 -5.25 -7.28
C TYR A 136 -17.28 -5.91 -6.00
N ALA A 137 -17.47 -7.22 -5.90
CA ALA A 137 -16.78 -8.04 -4.92
C ALA A 137 -15.54 -8.64 -5.59
N LEU A 138 -14.40 -8.49 -4.95
CA LEU A 138 -13.15 -9.16 -5.28
C LEU A 138 -12.90 -10.24 -4.24
N GLU A 139 -12.49 -11.41 -4.70
CA GLU A 139 -12.06 -12.53 -3.88
C GLU A 139 -10.54 -12.60 -3.97
N LEU A 140 -9.87 -12.67 -2.83
CA LEU A 140 -8.42 -12.76 -2.74
C LEU A 140 -8.02 -13.95 -1.86
N ASP A 141 -6.89 -14.56 -2.17
CA ASP A 141 -6.32 -15.60 -1.30
C ASP A 141 -5.64 -15.00 -0.06
N ASP A 142 -5.13 -15.85 0.85
CA ASP A 142 -4.41 -15.42 2.06
C ASP A 142 -3.13 -14.62 1.78
N ALA A 143 -2.59 -14.71 0.55
CA ALA A 143 -1.46 -13.92 0.07
C ALA A 143 -1.89 -12.61 -0.63
N GLY A 144 -3.18 -12.31 -0.68
CA GLY A 144 -3.71 -11.08 -1.25
C GLY A 144 -3.74 -11.04 -2.78
N HIS A 145 -3.61 -12.18 -3.47
CA HIS A 145 -3.80 -12.24 -4.92
C HIS A 145 -5.29 -12.31 -5.25
N ILE A 146 -5.75 -11.49 -6.20
CA ILE A 146 -7.15 -11.53 -6.65
C ILE A 146 -7.39 -12.82 -7.45
N THR A 147 -8.21 -13.70 -6.90
CA THR A 147 -8.57 -15.00 -7.50
C THR A 147 -9.92 -14.95 -8.23
N GLY A 148 -10.76 -13.96 -7.91
CA GLY A 148 -12.08 -13.82 -8.50
C GLY A 148 -12.63 -12.40 -8.40
N TYR A 149 -13.57 -12.06 -9.29
CA TYR A 149 -14.37 -10.86 -9.15
C TYR A 149 -15.77 -11.01 -9.74
N ARG A 150 -16.72 -10.27 -9.18
CA ARG A 150 -18.10 -10.18 -9.71
C ARG A 150 -18.71 -8.82 -9.46
N ARG A 151 -19.49 -8.32 -10.42
CA ARG A 151 -20.33 -7.14 -10.21
C ARG A 151 -21.56 -7.52 -9.40
N LEU A 152 -21.78 -6.86 -8.27
CA LEU A 152 -22.95 -7.05 -7.41
C LEU A 152 -24.12 -6.20 -7.88
N GLU A 153 -23.86 -4.91 -8.10
CA GLU A 153 -24.88 -3.95 -8.47
C GLU A 153 -24.31 -2.75 -9.22
N ARG A 154 -25.20 -1.88 -9.69
CA ARG A 154 -24.90 -0.63 -10.37
C ARG A 154 -25.88 0.44 -9.90
N TYR A 155 -25.38 1.61 -9.52
CA TYR A 155 -26.16 2.76 -9.07
C TYR A 155 -25.54 4.07 -9.56
N ARG A 156 -26.22 5.20 -9.33
CA ARG A 156 -25.64 6.53 -9.60
C ARG A 156 -25.04 7.11 -8.32
N ARG A 157 -23.96 7.88 -8.45
CA ARG A 157 -23.19 8.50 -7.35
C ARG A 157 -24.03 9.42 -6.41
N GLY A 158 -25.25 9.79 -6.78
CA GLY A 158 -26.18 10.55 -5.93
C GLY A 158 -27.35 9.74 -5.35
N ASP A 159 -27.48 8.46 -5.69
CA ASP A 159 -28.50 7.56 -5.10
C ASP A 159 -27.96 7.06 -3.76
N THR A 160 -28.02 7.90 -2.72
CA THR A 160 -27.72 7.48 -1.35
C THR A 160 -28.77 6.47 -0.91
N LYS A 161 -28.51 5.17 -1.10
CA LYS A 161 -29.06 4.17 -0.19
C LYS A 161 -28.24 4.24 1.09
N LEU A 162 -28.63 5.17 1.95
CA LEU A 162 -28.29 5.17 3.36
C LEU A 162 -28.73 3.81 3.92
N ASP A 163 -27.77 3.08 4.48
CA ASP A 163 -27.98 2.24 5.66
C ASP A 163 -29.20 1.31 5.58
N GLU A 164 -29.10 0.19 4.84
CA GLU A 164 -29.97 -0.95 5.14
C GLU A 164 -29.46 -1.58 6.44
N GLU A 165 -30.01 -1.04 7.54
CA GLU A 165 -30.15 -1.60 8.88
C GLU A 165 -29.37 -2.90 9.12
N VAL A 166 -28.30 -2.82 9.91
CA VAL A 166 -27.81 -3.99 10.64
C VAL A 166 -28.95 -4.41 11.57
N PRO A 167 -29.64 -5.55 11.37
CA PRO A 167 -30.61 -5.99 12.36
C PRO A 167 -29.84 -6.26 13.64
N ALA A 168 -30.12 -5.47 14.67
CA ALA A 168 -29.63 -5.72 16.01
C ALA A 168 -29.96 -7.19 16.35
N GLY A 169 -28.92 -8.02 16.39
CA GLY A 169 -29.02 -9.43 16.74
C GLY A 169 -29.71 -9.56 18.09
N GLY A 170 -30.98 -9.97 18.03
CA GLY A 170 -31.78 -10.23 19.19
C GLY A 170 -31.44 -11.58 19.82
N ARG A 171 -31.14 -11.50 21.12
CA ARG A 171 -31.06 -12.55 22.15
C ARG A 171 -29.80 -13.40 22.24
#